data_AF-A0A2K0TKN7-F1
#
_entry.id   AF-A0A2K0TKN7-F1
#
_cell.length_a   1.000
_cell.length_b   1.000
_cell.length_c   1.000
_cell.angle_alpha   90.00
_cell.angle_beta   90.00
_cell.angle_gamma   90.00
#
_symmetry.space_group_name_H-M   'P 1'
#
loop_
_entity.id
_entity.type
_entity.pdbx_description
1 polymer ?
#
loop_
_entity_poly.entity_id
_entity_poly.type
_entity_poly.pdbx_seq_one_letter_code
_entity_poly.pdbx_strand_id
1 'polypeptide(L)'
;MDILVSSNFERLMWFLARDFAATVGMDEEFNRKQAGQEVSAWYKSLKTTGGFGPVHDEIMDNGRRTFESERVSDAQTVETIKSSYNKINYVLDPHSAVGVTAAERSIARTDSNAHHISLSTAHPAKFSDVVTKALADEPNFNFEEQVLPDEFKALSTKEKRVTLVDNSWEKVRELVKSQVEKDLKAEGN
;
A
#
# COMPACT_ATOMS: atom_id res chain seq x y z
N MET A 1 6.67 2.71 -1.76
CA MET A 1 5.36 2.05 -1.98
C MET A 1 5.12 2.05 -3.47
N ASP A 2 5.59 1.01 -4.15
CA ASP A 2 5.99 1.16 -5.55
C ASP A 2 4.94 0.52 -6.46
N ILE A 3 4.11 1.38 -7.06
CA ILE A 3 3.03 0.98 -7.95
C ILE A 3 3.00 1.90 -9.17
N LEU A 4 2.59 1.35 -10.33
CA LEU A 4 2.30 2.16 -11.52
C LEU A 4 0.86 2.70 -11.48
N VAL A 5 -0.08 1.87 -11.04
CA VAL A 5 -1.51 2.20 -10.94
C VAL A 5 -2.05 1.65 -9.62
N SER A 6 -2.79 2.47 -8.88
CA SER A 6 -3.49 2.03 -7.67
C SER A 6 -4.78 1.30 -8.06
N SER A 7 -4.78 -0.03 -7.99
CA SER A 7 -5.91 -0.87 -8.43
C SER A 7 -7.22 -0.56 -7.71
N ASN A 8 -7.16 -0.23 -6.41
CA ASN A 8 -8.34 0.14 -5.62
C ASN A 8 -8.85 1.57 -5.89
N PHE A 9 -8.08 2.41 -6.58
CA PHE A 9 -8.51 3.77 -6.91
C PHE A 9 -9.77 3.77 -7.79
N GLU A 10 -9.98 2.71 -8.58
CA GLU A 10 -11.20 2.47 -9.36
C GLU A 10 -12.47 2.55 -8.50
N ARG A 11 -12.42 1.95 -7.30
CA ARG A 11 -13.57 1.91 -6.37
C ARG A 11 -13.91 3.30 -5.88
N LEU A 12 -12.91 4.09 -5.50
CA LEU A 12 -13.11 5.49 -5.09
C LEU A 12 -13.72 6.30 -6.25
N MET A 13 -13.14 6.18 -7.45
CA MET A 13 -13.63 6.90 -8.63
C MET A 13 -15.09 6.55 -8.94
N TRP A 14 -15.52 5.31 -8.73
CA TRP A 14 -16.92 4.91 -8.90
C TRP A 14 -17.85 5.63 -7.93
N PHE A 15 -17.50 5.72 -6.65
CA PHE A 15 -18.33 6.44 -5.67
C PHE A 15 -18.39 7.94 -5.97
N LEU A 16 -17.25 8.56 -6.33
CA LEU A 16 -17.23 9.98 -6.68
C LEU A 16 -18.06 10.28 -7.95
N ALA A 17 -18.00 9.41 -8.96
CA ALA A 17 -18.82 9.53 -10.17
C ALA A 17 -20.31 9.33 -9.88
N ARG A 18 -20.66 8.38 -8.99
CA ARG A 18 -22.05 8.17 -8.55
C ARG A 18 -22.59 9.39 -7.80
N ASP A 19 -21.82 9.95 -6.88
CA ASP A 19 -22.23 11.10 -6.07
C ASP A 19 -22.40 12.34 -6.96
N PHE A 20 -21.55 12.50 -7.98
CA PHE A 20 -21.74 13.53 -8.99
C PHE A 20 -22.99 13.28 -9.84
N ALA A 21 -23.24 12.05 -10.31
CA ALA A 21 -24.45 11.72 -11.06
C ALA A 21 -25.74 11.99 -10.26
N ALA A 22 -25.71 11.78 -8.95
CA ALA A 22 -26.83 12.06 -8.06
C ALA A 22 -27.23 13.55 -8.02
N THR A 23 -26.34 14.48 -8.36
CA THR A 23 -26.64 15.92 -8.44
C THR A 23 -27.67 16.26 -9.52
N VAL A 24 -27.85 15.38 -10.52
CA VAL A 24 -28.85 15.50 -11.59
C VAL A 24 -30.27 15.27 -11.07
N GLY A 25 -30.43 14.64 -9.89
CA GLY A 25 -31.73 14.40 -9.25
C GLY A 25 -32.51 13.22 -9.82
N MET A 26 -31.83 12.29 -10.48
CA MET A 26 -32.41 11.02 -10.95
C MET A 26 -32.34 9.92 -9.87
N ASP A 27 -32.93 8.76 -10.15
CA ASP A 27 -32.93 7.63 -9.22
C ASP A 27 -31.55 6.95 -9.07
N GLU A 28 -31.41 6.12 -8.04
CA GLU A 28 -30.16 5.43 -7.73
C GLU A 28 -29.73 4.44 -8.82
N GLU A 29 -30.68 3.87 -9.58
CA GLU A 29 -30.35 2.97 -10.69
C GLU A 29 -29.63 3.74 -11.80
N PHE A 30 -30.14 4.92 -12.15
CA PHE A 30 -29.49 5.83 -13.08
C PHE A 30 -28.09 6.22 -12.59
N ASN A 31 -27.96 6.67 -11.33
CA ASN A 31 -26.68 7.12 -10.78
C ASN A 31 -25.60 6.04 -10.85
N ARG A 32 -25.94 4.80 -10.48
CA ARG A 32 -25.02 3.65 -10.53
C ARG A 32 -24.62 3.29 -11.96
N LYS A 33 -25.57 3.36 -12.90
CA LYS A 33 -25.31 3.08 -14.31
C LYS A 33 -24.38 4.14 -14.91
N GLN A 34 -24.63 5.42 -14.64
CA GLN A 34 -23.80 6.53 -15.09
C GLN A 34 -22.36 6.40 -14.54
N ALA A 35 -22.20 6.16 -13.24
CA ALA A 35 -20.90 5.95 -12.61
C ALA A 35 -20.12 4.79 -13.24
N GLY A 36 -20.80 3.66 -13.51
CA GLY A 36 -20.18 2.51 -14.18
C GLY A 36 -19.70 2.84 -15.60
N GLN A 37 -20.47 3.62 -16.35
CA GLN A 37 -20.10 4.05 -17.71
C GLN A 37 -18.88 4.99 -17.69
N GLU A 38 -18.84 5.95 -16.77
CA GLU A 38 -17.71 6.88 -16.64
C GLU A 38 -16.42 6.16 -16.25
N VAL A 39 -16.46 5.32 -15.21
CA VAL A 39 -15.27 4.56 -14.77
C VAL A 39 -14.78 3.62 -15.89
N SER A 40 -15.69 2.96 -16.60
CA SER A 40 -15.33 2.11 -17.73
C SER A 40 -14.64 2.90 -18.84
N ALA A 41 -15.12 4.12 -19.15
CA ALA A 41 -14.50 4.99 -20.14
C ALA A 41 -13.10 5.45 -19.71
N TRP A 42 -12.93 5.85 -18.44
CA TRP A 42 -11.63 6.25 -17.89
C TRP A 42 -10.61 5.11 -17.94
N TYR A 43 -10.98 3.90 -17.51
CA TYR A 43 -10.07 2.77 -17.52
C TYR A 43 -9.78 2.23 -18.93
N LYS A 44 -10.73 2.39 -19.87
CA LYS A 44 -10.45 2.17 -21.30
C LYS A 44 -9.40 3.15 -21.80
N SER A 45 -9.53 4.45 -21.49
CA SER A 45 -8.52 5.47 -21.85
C SER A 45 -7.16 5.18 -21.22
N LEU A 46 -7.13 4.80 -19.95
CA LEU A 46 -5.89 4.43 -19.24
C LEU A 46 -5.16 3.31 -19.99
N LYS A 47 -5.90 2.27 -20.38
CA LYS A 47 -5.35 1.12 -21.10
C LYS A 47 -4.78 1.49 -22.48
N THR A 48 -5.44 2.41 -23.19
CA THR A 48 -5.06 2.73 -24.58
C THR A 48 -4.08 3.90 -24.70
N THR A 49 -4.08 4.82 -23.74
CA THR A 49 -3.32 6.09 -23.82
C THR A 49 -2.33 6.28 -22.68
N GLY A 50 -2.35 5.43 -21.65
CA GLY A 50 -1.53 5.57 -20.45
C GLY A 50 -2.09 6.53 -19.40
N GLY A 51 -3.27 7.12 -19.63
CA GLY A 51 -3.96 8.00 -18.68
C GLY A 51 -5.42 8.24 -19.03
N PHE A 52 -6.12 9.02 -18.21
CA PHE A 52 -7.47 9.50 -18.49
C PHE A 52 -7.66 10.91 -17.95
N GLY A 53 -8.62 11.62 -18.55
CA GLY A 53 -9.00 12.97 -18.13
C GLY A 53 -9.29 13.90 -19.31
N PRO A 54 -9.69 15.15 -19.04
CA PRO A 54 -9.93 15.69 -17.70
C PRO A 54 -11.10 14.99 -16.99
N VAL A 55 -10.98 14.80 -15.68
CA VAL A 55 -12.09 14.41 -14.81
C VAL A 55 -12.86 15.68 -14.45
N HIS A 56 -14.18 15.61 -14.35
CA HIS A 56 -15.01 16.77 -14.03
C HIS A 56 -14.59 17.39 -12.69
N ASP A 57 -14.51 18.72 -12.62
CA ASP A 57 -14.00 19.43 -11.44
C ASP A 57 -14.77 19.09 -10.17
N GLU A 58 -16.10 18.93 -10.26
CA GLU A 58 -16.93 18.56 -9.10
C GLU A 58 -16.61 17.16 -8.56
N ILE A 59 -16.23 16.20 -9.41
CA ILE A 59 -15.77 14.87 -8.98
C ILE A 59 -14.44 15.01 -8.23
N MET A 60 -13.53 15.85 -8.75
CA MET A 60 -12.24 16.13 -8.12
C MET A 60 -12.41 16.84 -6.77
N ASP A 61 -13.31 17.83 -6.71
CA ASP A 61 -13.60 18.59 -5.50
C ASP A 61 -14.29 17.74 -4.44
N ASN A 62 -15.18 16.84 -4.83
CA ASN A 62 -15.75 15.84 -3.92
C ASN A 62 -14.65 14.95 -3.34
N GLY A 63 -13.68 14.52 -4.15
CA GLY A 63 -12.51 13.79 -3.66
C GLY A 63 -11.69 14.61 -2.64
N ARG A 64 -11.39 15.87 -2.95
CA ARG A 64 -10.58 16.78 -2.10
C ARG A 64 -11.26 17.12 -0.77
N ARG A 65 -12.58 17.03 -0.67
CA ARG A 65 -13.30 17.23 0.60
C ARG A 65 -13.03 16.11 1.62
N THR A 66 -12.72 14.91 1.15
CA THR A 66 -12.53 13.74 2.01
C THR A 66 -11.08 13.26 2.08
N PHE A 67 -10.31 13.47 1.01
CA PHE A 67 -8.95 12.93 0.87
C PHE A 67 -7.92 14.05 0.70
N GLU A 68 -6.82 13.92 1.43
CA GLU A 68 -5.57 14.64 1.21
C GLU A 68 -4.49 13.64 0.78
N SER A 69 -3.46 14.10 0.07
CA SER A 69 -2.31 13.26 -0.25
C SER A 69 -1.00 14.03 -0.07
N GLU A 70 0.05 13.29 0.29
CA GLU A 70 1.40 13.78 0.50
C GLU A 70 2.37 12.88 -0.23
N ARG A 71 3.48 13.46 -0.70
CA ARG A 71 4.60 12.71 -1.27
C ARG A 71 5.79 12.78 -0.32
N VAL A 72 6.36 11.63 -0.03
CA VAL A 72 7.56 11.48 0.80
C VAL A 72 8.64 10.81 -0.03
N SER A 73 9.83 11.40 -0.04
CA SER A 73 11.00 10.85 -0.72
C SER A 73 11.78 9.90 0.19
N ASP A 74 12.61 9.04 -0.38
CA ASP A 74 13.47 8.11 0.37
C ASP A 74 14.32 8.82 1.45
N ALA A 75 14.86 10.00 1.13
CA ALA A 75 15.64 10.79 2.08
C ALA A 75 14.81 11.22 3.28
N GLN A 76 13.58 11.68 3.04
CA GLN A 76 12.64 12.05 4.11
C GLN A 76 12.18 10.82 4.91
N THR A 77 11.98 9.68 4.25
CA THR A 77 11.66 8.42 4.94
C THR A 77 12.77 8.02 5.91
N VAL A 78 14.03 8.07 5.48
CA VAL A 78 15.20 7.78 6.33
C VAL A 78 15.29 8.77 7.50
N GLU A 79 15.12 10.06 7.23
CA GLU A 79 15.13 11.11 8.26
C GLU A 79 14.03 10.87 9.31
N THR A 80 12.83 10.48 8.89
CA THR A 80 11.72 10.20 9.81
C THR A 80 11.97 8.97 10.69
N ILE A 81 12.56 7.91 10.14
CA ILE A 81 12.97 6.73 10.95
C ILE A 81 13.95 7.18 12.05
N LYS A 82 14.98 7.96 11.67
CA LYS A 82 15.99 8.49 12.58
C LYS A 82 15.39 9.41 13.65
N SER A 83 14.53 10.35 13.23
CA SER A 83 13.82 11.27 14.12
C SER A 83 12.93 10.52 15.12
N SER A 84 12.18 9.52 14.68
CA SER A 84 11.33 8.69 15.55
C SER A 84 12.16 7.94 16.60
N TYR A 85 13.27 7.31 16.18
CA TYR A 85 14.16 6.63 17.10
C TYR A 85 14.75 7.60 18.14
N ASN A 86 15.25 8.75 17.72
CA ASN A 86 15.91 9.70 18.62
C ASN A 86 14.94 10.41 19.58
N LYS A 87 13.69 10.64 19.17
CA LYS A 87 12.70 11.33 20.00
C LYS A 87 12.02 10.43 21.03
N ILE A 88 11.67 9.21 20.62
CA ILE A 88 10.80 8.32 21.41
C ILE A 88 11.28 6.87 21.48
N ASN A 89 12.49 6.58 21.00
CA ASN A 89 13.08 5.23 20.95
C ASN A 89 12.19 4.21 20.22
N TYR A 90 11.48 4.67 19.18
CA TYR A 90 10.59 3.83 18.37
C TYR A 90 11.12 3.70 16.93
N VAL A 91 11.39 2.47 16.51
CA VAL A 91 11.89 2.16 15.16
C VAL A 91 10.72 1.95 14.22
N LEU A 92 10.63 2.79 13.19
CA LEU A 92 9.64 2.65 12.13
C LEU A 92 10.19 1.82 10.98
N ASP A 93 9.31 1.02 10.37
CA ASP A 93 9.57 0.50 9.02
C ASP A 93 9.40 1.64 7.99
N PRO A 94 10.00 1.55 6.79
CA PRO A 94 9.94 2.62 5.80
C PRO A 94 8.52 2.98 5.35
N HIS A 95 7.58 2.05 5.33
CA HIS A 95 6.19 2.31 4.94
C HIS A 95 5.48 3.14 6.02
N SER A 96 5.65 2.75 7.29
CA SER A 96 5.11 3.50 8.42
C SER A 96 5.74 4.89 8.54
N ALA A 97 7.04 5.03 8.25
CA ALA A 97 7.73 6.32 8.25
C ALA A 97 7.18 7.28 7.17
N VAL A 98 6.77 6.80 6.00
CA VAL A 98 6.05 7.60 5.01
C VAL A 98 4.72 8.11 5.59
N GLY A 99 3.95 7.24 6.24
CA GLY A 99 2.69 7.60 6.90
C GLY A 99 2.87 8.64 8.01
N VAL A 100 3.87 8.45 8.88
CA VAL A 100 4.20 9.38 9.97
C VAL A 100 4.62 10.73 9.42
N THR A 101 5.46 10.77 8.39
CA THR A 101 5.87 12.04 7.75
C THR A 101 4.67 12.81 7.19
N ALA A 102 3.74 12.12 6.53
CA ALA A 102 2.52 12.73 6.02
C ALA A 102 1.61 13.22 7.16
N ALA A 103 1.50 12.44 8.23
CA ALA A 103 0.73 12.82 9.42
C ALA A 103 1.31 14.07 10.11
N GLU A 104 2.63 14.15 10.30
CA GLU A 104 3.30 15.33 10.87
C GLU A 104 3.02 16.60 10.06
N ARG A 105 3.01 16.50 8.72
CA ARG A 105 2.66 17.62 7.83
C ARG A 105 1.18 18.02 7.95
N SER A 106 0.29 17.04 8.08
CA SER A 106 -1.14 17.28 8.30
C SER A 106 -1.38 17.96 9.66
N ILE A 107 -0.74 17.47 10.73
CA ILE A 107 -0.79 18.06 12.08
C ILE A 107 -0.44 19.56 12.03
N ALA A 108 0.60 19.94 11.29
CA ALA A 108 1.03 21.33 11.15
C ALA A 108 0.00 22.26 10.46
N ARG A 109 -1.02 21.69 9.80
CA ARG A 109 -2.08 22.43 9.08
C ARG A 109 -3.47 22.31 9.71
N THR A 110 -3.64 21.45 10.71
CA THR A 110 -4.93 21.18 11.36
C THR A 110 -5.04 21.83 12.75
N ASP A 111 -6.27 21.99 13.24
CA ASP A 111 -6.53 22.44 14.61
C ASP A 111 -5.93 21.49 15.65
N SER A 112 -5.52 22.03 16.79
CA SER A 112 -4.85 21.27 17.87
C SER A 112 -5.73 20.18 18.50
N ASN A 113 -7.05 20.19 18.29
CA ASN A 113 -7.96 19.16 18.79
C ASN A 113 -8.11 17.96 17.84
N ALA A 114 -7.51 18.00 16.64
CA ALA A 114 -7.54 16.87 15.72
C ALA A 114 -6.58 15.77 16.17
N HIS A 115 -7.06 14.53 16.24
CA HIS A 115 -6.23 13.36 16.50
C HIS A 115 -5.79 12.71 15.19
N HIS A 116 -4.49 12.45 15.05
CA HIS A 116 -3.92 11.77 13.89
C HIS A 116 -3.57 10.32 14.23
N ILE A 117 -4.04 9.40 13.40
CA ILE A 117 -3.70 7.98 13.49
C ILE A 117 -2.90 7.63 12.23
N SER A 118 -1.59 7.36 12.40
CA SER A 118 -0.75 6.84 11.32
C SER A 118 -0.74 5.31 11.38
N LEU A 119 -1.07 4.66 10.26
CA LEU A 119 -1.12 3.20 10.20
C LEU A 119 0.29 2.61 10.07
N SER A 120 0.67 1.78 11.04
CA SER A 120 1.91 1.00 10.95
C SER A 120 1.69 -0.27 10.15
N THR A 121 2.10 -0.27 8.88
CA THR A 121 1.71 -1.32 7.92
C THR A 121 2.64 -2.53 7.90
N ALA A 122 3.82 -2.43 8.55
CA ALA A 122 4.76 -3.53 8.61
C ALA A 122 5.64 -3.45 9.86
N HIS A 123 6.14 -4.61 10.28
CA HIS A 123 7.19 -4.69 11.29
C HIS A 123 8.55 -4.25 10.70
N PRO A 124 9.40 -3.48 11.41
CA PRO A 124 10.67 -2.99 10.87
C PRO A 124 11.63 -4.11 10.44
N ALA A 125 11.57 -5.26 11.10
CA ALA A 125 12.36 -6.45 10.75
C ALA A 125 12.14 -6.95 9.30
N LYS A 126 11.01 -6.60 8.66
CA LYS A 126 10.76 -6.96 7.25
C LYS A 126 11.58 -6.15 6.26
N PHE A 127 12.19 -5.04 6.70
CA PHE A 127 12.92 -4.09 5.84
C PHE A 127 14.26 -3.72 6.48
N SER A 128 15.04 -4.74 6.84
CA SER A 128 16.33 -4.62 7.54
C SER A 128 17.27 -3.61 6.90
N ASP A 129 17.39 -3.63 5.57
CA ASP A 129 18.40 -2.83 4.86
C ASP A 129 18.15 -1.32 5.03
N VAL A 130 16.89 -0.89 4.97
CA VAL A 130 16.52 0.52 5.11
C VAL A 130 16.62 0.97 6.57
N VAL A 131 16.17 0.14 7.51
CA VAL A 131 16.23 0.43 8.94
C VAL A 131 17.69 0.54 9.41
N THR A 132 18.52 -0.45 9.06
CA THR A 132 19.95 -0.46 9.38
C THR A 132 20.66 0.72 8.74
N LYS A 133 20.35 1.07 7.48
CA LYS A 133 20.93 2.26 6.85
C LYS A 133 20.52 3.56 7.54
N ALA A 134 19.26 3.68 7.96
CA ALA A 134 18.75 4.90 8.60
C ALA A 134 19.36 5.15 9.99
N LEU A 135 19.70 4.08 10.70
CA LEU A 135 20.18 4.12 12.07
C LEU A 135 21.65 3.67 12.21
N ALA A 136 22.39 3.58 11.11
CA ALA A 136 23.77 3.09 11.08
C ALA A 136 24.72 3.93 11.96
N ASP A 137 24.46 5.24 12.05
CA ASP A 137 25.26 6.18 12.83
C ASP A 137 24.75 6.38 14.26
N GLU A 138 23.69 5.67 14.67
CA GLU A 138 23.13 5.78 16.02
C GLU A 138 23.88 4.86 16.98
N PRO A 139 24.60 5.40 17.98
CA PRO A 139 25.59 4.64 18.76
C PRO A 139 24.99 3.52 19.61
N ASN A 140 23.71 3.62 19.96
CA ASN A 140 23.01 2.64 20.79
C ASN A 140 22.10 1.72 19.98
N PHE A 141 22.09 1.82 18.64
CA PHE A 141 21.21 1.02 17.82
C PHE A 141 21.83 -0.34 17.51
N ASN A 142 21.09 -1.42 17.79
CA ASN A 142 21.42 -2.76 17.38
C ASN A 142 20.18 -3.45 16.78
N PHE A 143 20.22 -3.74 15.49
CA PHE A 143 19.09 -4.34 14.78
C PHE A 143 18.73 -5.73 15.30
N GLU A 144 19.71 -6.59 15.60
CA GLU A 144 19.46 -7.97 16.04
C GLU A 144 18.84 -8.04 17.44
N GLU A 145 19.22 -7.08 18.30
CA GLU A 145 18.76 -7.01 19.69
C GLU A 145 17.45 -6.23 19.84
N GLN A 146 17.28 -5.13 19.11
CA GLN A 146 16.16 -4.20 19.31
C GLN A 146 15.02 -4.39 18.31
N VAL A 147 15.30 -4.98 17.14
CA VAL A 147 14.34 -5.05 16.04
C VAL A 147 13.99 -6.46 15.63
N LEU A 148 14.97 -7.39 15.56
CA LEU A 148 14.74 -8.72 15.00
C LEU A 148 14.03 -9.65 16.02
N PRO A 149 12.77 -10.08 15.79
CA PRO A 149 12.08 -10.97 16.71
C PRO A 149 12.67 -12.37 16.73
N ASP A 150 12.54 -13.07 17.85
CA ASP A 150 13.07 -14.43 18.02
C ASP A 150 12.42 -15.44 17.06
N GLU A 151 11.15 -15.23 16.71
CA GLU A 151 10.46 -16.04 15.71
C GLU A 151 11.09 -15.89 14.31
N PHE A 152 11.58 -14.70 13.96
CA PHE A 152 12.28 -14.48 12.69
C PHE A 152 13.68 -15.09 12.69
N LYS A 153 14.39 -15.03 13.82
CA LYS A 153 15.67 -15.74 14.02
C LYS A 153 15.47 -17.24 13.82
N ALA A 154 14.46 -17.82 14.49
CA ALA A 154 14.11 -19.23 14.37
C ALA A 154 13.64 -19.61 12.96
N LEU A 155 12.91 -18.73 12.26
CA LEU A 155 12.45 -18.99 10.89
C LEU A 155 13.62 -19.11 9.91
N SER A 156 14.69 -18.32 10.11
CA SER A 156 15.84 -18.27 9.19
C SER A 156 16.61 -19.60 9.11
N THR A 157 16.53 -20.44 10.15
CA THR A 157 17.23 -21.74 10.24
C THR A 157 16.36 -22.92 9.79
N LYS A 158 15.07 -22.71 9.51
CA LYS A 158 14.18 -23.79 9.04
C LYS A 158 14.49 -24.19 7.60
N GLU A 159 14.25 -25.48 7.31
CA GLU A 159 14.36 -26.01 5.96
C GLU A 159 13.40 -25.28 4.99
N LYS A 160 13.91 -24.89 3.83
CA LYS A 160 13.12 -24.25 2.77
C LYS A 160 12.56 -25.29 1.82
N ARG A 161 11.24 -25.34 1.68
CA ARG A 161 10.56 -26.14 0.64
C ARG A 161 10.28 -25.26 -0.58
N VAL A 162 11.15 -25.34 -1.58
CA VAL A 162 11.08 -24.52 -2.81
C VAL A 162 11.15 -25.43 -4.03
N THR A 163 10.23 -25.25 -4.98
CA THR A 163 10.28 -25.91 -6.29
C THR A 163 10.63 -24.86 -7.35
N LEU A 164 11.76 -25.05 -8.02
CA LEU A 164 12.16 -24.20 -9.13
C LEU A 164 11.38 -24.59 -10.40
N VAL A 165 10.98 -23.58 -11.17
CA VAL A 165 10.24 -23.75 -12.43
C VAL A 165 10.75 -22.72 -13.43
N ASP A 166 10.82 -23.12 -14.70
CA ASP A 166 11.21 -22.22 -15.78
C ASP A 166 10.20 -21.06 -15.91
N ASN A 167 10.68 -19.93 -16.44
CA ASN A 167 9.84 -18.77 -16.74
C ASN A 167 8.90 -19.03 -17.94
N SER A 168 7.89 -19.89 -17.74
CA SER A 168 6.86 -20.26 -18.71
C SER A 168 5.55 -20.51 -17.98
N TRP A 169 4.48 -19.85 -18.44
CA TRP A 169 3.16 -20.02 -17.83
C TRP A 169 2.64 -21.45 -18.01
N GLU A 170 3.03 -22.14 -19.08
CA GLU A 170 2.74 -23.55 -19.31
C GLU A 170 3.41 -24.43 -18.26
N LYS A 171 4.70 -24.20 -17.97
CA LYS A 171 5.44 -24.96 -16.95
C LYS A 171 4.87 -24.73 -15.55
N VAL A 172 4.52 -23.49 -15.22
CA VAL A 172 3.82 -23.16 -13.96
C VAL A 172 2.47 -23.87 -13.89
N ARG A 173 1.68 -23.85 -14.97
CA ARG A 173 0.38 -24.54 -15.03
C ARG A 173 0.53 -26.04 -14.75
N GLU A 174 1.46 -26.71 -15.43
CA GLU A 174 1.65 -28.15 -15.22
C GLU A 174 2.17 -28.47 -13.82
N LEU A 175 3.03 -27.62 -13.24
CA LEU A 175 3.48 -27.78 -11.85
C LEU A 175 2.31 -27.70 -10.86
N VAL A 176 1.43 -26.70 -11.01
CA VAL A 176 0.26 -26.54 -10.15
C VAL A 176 -0.67 -27.74 -10.27
N LYS A 177 -0.96 -28.21 -11.49
CA LYS A 177 -1.80 -29.40 -11.71
C LYS A 177 -1.21 -30.63 -11.02
N SER A 178 0.08 -30.88 -11.21
CA SER A 178 0.77 -32.01 -10.58
C SER A 178 0.77 -31.93 -9.05
N GLN A 179 0.92 -30.74 -8.47
CA GLN A 179 0.87 -30.56 -7.02
C GLN A 179 -0.53 -30.82 -6.47
N VAL A 180 -1.58 -30.31 -7.12
CA VAL A 180 -2.97 -30.57 -6.74
C VAL A 180 -3.29 -32.07 -6.79
N GLU A 181 -2.87 -32.78 -7.83
CA GLU A 181 -3.08 -34.24 -7.91
C GLU A 181 -2.38 -35.02 -6.79
N LYS A 182 -1.21 -34.57 -6.34
CA LYS A 182 -0.49 -35.18 -5.21
C LYS A 182 -1.19 -34.91 -3.89
N ASP A 183 -1.63 -33.66 -3.68
CA ASP A 183 -2.31 -33.25 -2.44
C ASP A 183 -3.64 -34.01 -2.27
N LEU A 184 -4.44 -34.14 -3.35
CA LEU A 184 -5.68 -34.92 -3.34
C LEU A 184 -5.46 -36.42 -3.04
N LYS A 185 -4.36 -37.01 -3.53
CA LYS A 185 -4.00 -38.40 -3.21
C LYS A 185 -3.53 -38.56 -1.76
N ALA A 186 -2.96 -37.53 -1.16
CA ALA A 186 -2.52 -37.55 0.23
C ALA A 186 -3.69 -37.36 1.21
N GLU A 187 -4.71 -36.57 0.84
CA GLU A 187 -5.93 -36.35 1.66
C GLU A 187 -6.93 -37.52 1.59
N GLY A 188 -6.91 -38.29 0.50
CA GLY A 188 -7.80 -39.46 0.32
C GLY A 188 -7.32 -40.75 0.99
N ASN A 189 -6.18 -40.74 1.67
CA ASN A 189 -5.62 -41.85 2.46
C ASN A 189 -5.67 -41.52 3.96
#